data_AF-A0A1A7XHV7-F1
#
_entry.id   AF-A0A1A7XHV7-F1
#
_cell.length_a   1.000
_cell.length_b   1.000
_cell.length_c   1.000
_cell.angle_alpha   90.00
_cell.angle_beta   90.00
_cell.angle_gamma   90.00
#
_symmetry.space_group_name_H-M   'P 1'
#
loop_
_entity.id
_entity.type
_entity.pdbx_description
1 polymer ?
#
loop_
_entity_poly.entity_id
_entity_poly.type
_entity_poly.pdbx_seq_one_letter_code
_entity_poly.pdbx_strand_id
1 'polypeptide(L)'
;GMVGEVVSNRADMAIGSLTINEERSEVVEFSVPFVETGISVMVSRSNGTVSPSAFLEPYSPAVWVMMFVMCLSVVAVTVFIFEFFSPVGYNRSLQSAKKSGGSKFTIGKSVWLLWALVFNNSVPVENPRGTTSKIMVLVWAFFAV
;
A
#
# COMPACT_ATOMS: atom_id res chain seq x y z
N GLY A 1 14.66 -9.11 56.27
CA GLY A 1 14.75 -9.62 54.88
C GLY A 1 15.63 -10.86 54.87
N MET A 2 15.56 -11.73 53.86
CA MET A 2 16.17 -13.08 53.93
C MET A 2 17.64 -13.08 54.39
N VAL A 3 18.48 -12.21 53.83
CA VAL A 3 19.90 -12.07 54.24
C VAL A 3 20.05 -11.65 55.71
N GLY A 4 19.23 -10.69 56.16
CA GLY A 4 19.31 -10.17 57.53
C GLY A 4 18.91 -11.19 58.61
N GLU A 5 18.02 -12.13 58.30
CA GLU A 5 17.65 -13.21 59.24
C GLU A 5 18.82 -14.20 59.44
N VAL A 6 19.57 -14.48 58.37
CA VAL A 6 20.78 -15.32 58.43
C VAL A 6 21.88 -14.62 59.22
N VAL A 7 22.14 -13.34 58.92
CA VAL A 7 23.17 -12.54 59.65
C VAL A 7 22.84 -12.41 61.15
N SER A 8 21.56 -12.30 61.51
CA SER A 8 21.14 -12.18 62.91
C SER A 8 21.04 -13.52 63.64
N ASN A 9 21.46 -14.63 63.02
CA ASN A 9 21.31 -16.00 63.54
C ASN A 9 19.86 -16.34 63.94
N ARG A 10 18.87 -15.77 63.24
CA ARG A 10 17.46 -16.13 63.38
C ARG A 10 17.05 -17.23 62.40
N ALA A 11 17.84 -17.43 61.35
CA ALA A 11 17.70 -18.51 60.38
C ALA A 11 19.09 -19.09 60.07
N ASP A 12 19.18 -20.42 59.92
CA ASP A 12 20.45 -21.09 59.61
C ASP A 12 20.80 -21.03 58.12
N MET A 13 19.79 -20.91 57.24
CA MET A 13 19.97 -20.87 55.79
C MET A 13 18.79 -20.14 55.11
N ALA A 14 19.06 -19.49 53.97
CA ALA A 14 18.03 -18.94 53.09
C ALA A 14 18.05 -19.62 51.72
N ILE A 15 16.90 -20.12 51.26
CA ILE A 15 16.73 -20.75 49.95
C ILE A 15 15.67 -19.97 49.16
N GLY A 16 16.03 -19.48 47.97
CA GLY A 16 15.12 -18.71 47.11
C GLY A 16 15.82 -18.11 45.89
N SER A 17 15.11 -17.24 45.15
CA SER A 17 15.67 -16.48 44.04
C SER A 17 16.56 -15.35 44.56
N LEU A 18 17.78 -15.69 44.95
CA LEU A 18 18.79 -14.76 45.46
C LEU A 18 19.91 -14.62 44.45
N THR A 19 20.08 -13.40 43.94
CA THR A 19 21.24 -13.04 43.14
C THR A 19 22.46 -12.86 44.04
N ILE A 20 23.57 -13.49 43.63
CA ILE A 20 24.90 -13.31 44.25
C ILE A 20 25.40 -11.92 43.87
N ASN A 21 25.74 -11.10 44.87
CA ASN A 21 26.29 -9.76 44.70
C ASN A 21 27.46 -9.59 45.69
N GLU A 22 28.43 -8.73 45.36
CA GLU A 22 29.64 -8.51 46.17
C GLU A 22 29.31 -8.08 47.60
N GLU A 23 28.46 -7.06 47.77
CA GLU A 23 28.00 -6.57 49.09
C GLU A 23 27.31 -7.66 49.92
N ARG A 24 26.68 -8.64 49.28
CA ARG A 24 26.02 -9.76 49.99
C ARG A 24 27.04 -10.83 50.37
N SER A 25 28.03 -11.07 49.52
CA SER A 25 29.11 -12.03 49.77
C SER A 25 30.06 -11.60 50.90
N GLU A 26 30.07 -10.32 51.28
CA GLU A 26 30.82 -9.83 52.46
C GLU A 26 30.20 -10.28 53.80
N VAL A 27 28.88 -10.54 53.83
CA VAL A 27 28.15 -10.82 55.08
C VAL A 27 27.58 -12.24 55.16
N VAL A 28 27.43 -12.94 54.04
CA VAL A 28 26.96 -14.33 53.97
C VAL A 28 27.72 -15.13 52.91
N GLU A 29 27.87 -16.43 53.15
CA GLU A 29 28.47 -17.36 52.19
C GLU A 29 27.40 -17.95 51.25
N PHE A 30 27.73 -18.08 49.96
CA PHE A 30 26.85 -18.66 48.94
C PHE A 30 27.39 -20.01 48.46
N SER A 31 26.49 -20.93 48.09
CA SER A 31 26.87 -22.14 47.36
C SER A 31 27.21 -21.83 45.90
N VAL A 32 27.72 -22.84 45.19
CA VAL A 32 27.92 -22.76 43.72
C VAL A 32 26.58 -22.43 43.05
N PRO A 33 26.53 -21.48 42.09
CA PRO A 33 25.30 -21.13 41.38
C PRO A 33 24.75 -22.34 40.63
N PHE A 34 23.45 -22.62 40.81
CA PHE A 34 22.77 -23.76 40.17
C PHE A 34 21.94 -23.35 38.94
N VAL A 35 21.67 -22.05 38.76
CA VAL A 35 20.99 -21.48 37.59
C VAL A 35 21.63 -20.15 37.23
N GLU A 36 21.99 -19.99 35.96
CA GLU A 36 22.41 -18.70 35.40
C GLU A 36 21.18 -17.91 34.95
N THR A 37 21.07 -16.66 35.40
CA THR A 37 19.99 -15.75 34.98
C THR A 37 20.56 -14.43 34.50
N GLY A 38 19.89 -13.80 33.53
CA GLY A 38 20.24 -12.49 33.00
C GLY A 38 19.10 -11.50 33.13
N ILE A 39 19.39 -10.23 32.84
CA ILE A 39 18.38 -9.17 32.78
C ILE A 39 17.68 -9.26 31.43
N SER A 40 16.36 -9.28 31.44
CA SER A 40 15.53 -9.26 30.22
C SER A 40 14.50 -8.15 30.31
N VAL A 41 14.24 -7.49 29.18
CA VAL A 41 13.22 -6.44 29.07
C VAL A 41 11.95 -7.06 28.49
N MET A 42 10.88 -7.02 29.28
CA MET A 42 9.57 -7.46 28.82
C MET A 42 8.79 -6.26 28.27
N VAL A 43 8.31 -6.39 27.02
CA VAL A 43 7.41 -5.41 26.40
C VAL A 43 6.06 -6.05 26.12
N SER A 44 4.99 -5.26 26.21
CA SER A 44 3.65 -5.74 25.86
C SER A 44 3.59 -6.05 24.36
N ARG A 45 2.91 -7.15 24.02
CA ARG A 45 2.64 -7.48 22.63
C ARG A 45 1.64 -6.47 22.08
N SER A 46 2.02 -5.69 21.06
CA SER A 46 1.04 -4.92 20.31
C SER A 46 0.26 -5.88 19.41
N ASN A 47 -1.07 -5.86 19.52
CA ASN A 47 -1.92 -6.53 18.55
C ASN A 47 -1.80 -5.75 17.23
N GLY A 48 -1.13 -6.35 16.24
CA GLY A 48 -1.06 -5.78 14.91
C GLY A 48 -2.45 -5.81 14.26
N THR A 49 -3.17 -4.70 14.34
CA THR A 49 -4.34 -4.49 13.49
C THR A 49 -3.83 -4.15 12.10
N VAL A 50 -4.01 -5.06 11.16
CA VAL A 50 -3.83 -4.73 9.73
C VAL A 50 -4.88 -3.70 9.36
N SER A 51 -4.45 -2.47 9.09
CA SER A 51 -5.37 -1.44 8.62
C SER A 51 -5.91 -1.86 7.25
N PRO A 52 -7.24 -1.77 6.99
CA PRO A 52 -7.79 -1.98 5.65
C PRO A 52 -7.18 -1.04 4.59
N SER A 53 -6.56 0.06 5.03
CA SER A 53 -5.83 1.01 4.17
C SER A 53 -4.39 0.60 3.87
N ALA A 54 -3.88 -0.51 4.42
CA ALA A 54 -2.50 -0.96 4.19
C ALA A 54 -2.18 -1.20 2.71
N PHE A 55 -3.20 -1.51 1.90
CA PHE A 55 -3.04 -1.62 0.44
C PHE A 55 -2.75 -0.27 -0.25
N LEU A 56 -3.20 0.85 0.33
CA LEU A 56 -2.98 2.20 -0.20
C LEU A 56 -1.71 2.86 0.36
N GLU A 57 -1.14 2.29 1.42
CA GLU A 57 0.07 2.75 2.11
C GLU A 57 1.35 2.85 1.24
N PRO A 58 1.60 2.04 0.19
CA PRO A 58 2.81 2.19 -0.62
C PRO A 58 2.87 3.51 -1.40
N TYR A 59 1.75 4.20 -1.60
CA TYR A 59 1.71 5.50 -2.27
C TYR A 59 1.06 6.57 -1.40
N SER A 60 1.68 7.75 -1.35
CA SER A 60 1.09 8.91 -0.69
C SER A 60 -0.26 9.27 -1.33
N PRO A 61 -1.26 9.74 -0.54
CA PRO A 61 -2.53 10.23 -1.07
C PRO A 61 -2.37 11.25 -2.21
N ALA A 62 -1.29 12.05 -2.18
CA ALA A 62 -0.98 13.00 -3.24
C ALA A 62 -0.71 12.30 -4.60
N VAL A 63 -0.01 11.17 -4.60
CA VAL A 63 0.29 10.40 -5.82
C VAL A 63 -0.98 9.80 -6.39
N TRP A 64 -1.87 9.28 -5.54
CA TRP A 64 -3.19 8.79 -5.95
C TRP A 64 -4.02 9.90 -6.62
N VAL A 65 -4.06 11.08 -6.01
CA VAL A 65 -4.77 12.23 -6.58
C VAL A 65 -4.15 12.66 -7.90
N MET A 66 -2.83 12.70 -8.02
CA MET A 66 -2.16 13.03 -9.28
C MET A 66 -2.46 11.99 -10.37
N MET A 67 -2.47 10.70 -10.04
CA MET A 67 -2.80 9.64 -10.99
C MET A 67 -4.25 9.75 -11.49
N PHE A 68 -5.23 9.86 -10.59
CA PHE A 68 -6.64 9.93 -10.99
C PHE A 68 -7.01 11.28 -11.62
N VAL A 69 -6.54 12.40 -11.10
CA VAL A 69 -6.98 13.72 -11.54
C VAL A 69 -6.16 14.19 -12.74
N MET A 70 -4.83 14.22 -12.65
CA MET A 70 -4.02 14.78 -13.73
C MET A 70 -4.04 13.88 -14.95
N CYS A 71 -3.89 12.57 -14.77
CA CYS A 71 -3.79 11.71 -15.94
C CYS A 71 -5.15 11.47 -16.61
N LEU A 72 -6.23 11.25 -15.87
CA LEU A 72 -7.55 11.10 -16.50
C LEU A 72 -8.04 12.42 -17.13
N SER A 73 -7.78 13.58 -16.49
CA SER A 73 -8.17 14.87 -17.08
C SER A 73 -7.36 15.20 -18.32
N VAL A 74 -6.04 14.96 -18.32
CA VAL A 74 -5.19 15.18 -19.49
C VAL A 74 -5.67 14.32 -20.65
N VAL A 75 -5.95 13.03 -20.43
CA VAL A 75 -6.43 12.18 -21.53
C VAL A 75 -7.85 12.58 -21.96
N ALA A 76 -8.75 12.95 -21.05
CA ALA A 76 -10.09 13.42 -21.39
C ALA A 76 -10.07 14.71 -22.22
N VAL A 77 -9.27 15.70 -21.80
CA VAL A 77 -9.07 16.97 -22.52
C VAL A 77 -8.43 16.72 -23.87
N THR A 78 -7.45 15.83 -23.94
CA THR A 78 -6.77 15.49 -25.18
C THR A 78 -7.73 14.81 -26.16
N VAL A 79 -8.51 13.82 -25.70
CA VAL A 79 -9.57 13.19 -26.52
C VAL A 79 -10.59 14.23 -26.99
N PHE A 80 -11.01 15.16 -26.12
CA PHE A 80 -11.92 16.25 -26.48
C PHE A 80 -11.33 17.15 -27.59
N ILE A 81 -10.06 17.54 -27.48
CA ILE A 81 -9.37 18.35 -28.50
C ILE A 81 -9.24 17.58 -29.83
N PHE A 82 -8.91 16.29 -29.79
CA PHE A 82 -8.82 15.46 -30.99
C PHE A 82 -10.18 15.25 -31.66
N GLU A 83 -11.28 15.14 -30.91
CA GLU A 83 -12.62 15.10 -31.50
C GLU A 83 -13.06 16.47 -32.04
N PHE A 84 -12.75 17.55 -31.34
CA PHE A 84 -13.11 18.92 -31.74
C PHE A 84 -12.41 19.36 -33.03
N PHE A 85 -11.12 19.06 -33.18
CA PHE A 85 -10.33 19.43 -34.36
C PHE A 85 -10.35 18.40 -35.50
N SER A 86 -10.89 17.19 -35.27
CA SER A 86 -10.95 16.16 -36.31
C SER A 86 -12.16 16.38 -37.25
N PRO A 87 -11.94 16.69 -38.55
CA PRO A 87 -13.02 16.91 -39.52
C PRO A 87 -13.83 15.64 -39.83
N VAL A 88 -13.38 14.47 -39.36
CA VAL A 88 -14.04 13.17 -39.55
C VAL A 88 -14.89 12.74 -38.36
N GLY A 89 -14.78 13.39 -37.20
CA GLY A 89 -15.57 13.09 -36.00
C GLY A 89 -16.89 13.84 -35.93
N TYR A 90 -16.88 15.15 -36.17
CA TYR A 90 -18.06 16.00 -35.91
C TYR A 90 -18.92 16.31 -37.15
N ASN A 91 -18.43 16.17 -38.40
CA ASN A 91 -19.21 16.61 -39.57
C ASN A 91 -19.03 15.81 -40.88
N ARG A 92 -19.31 14.49 -40.86
CA ARG A 92 -19.66 13.74 -42.09
C ARG A 92 -20.83 12.77 -41.95
N SER A 93 -21.64 12.89 -40.88
CA SER A 93 -22.83 12.04 -40.69
C SER A 93 -24.11 12.59 -41.32
N LEU A 94 -24.11 13.79 -41.91
CA LEU A 94 -25.32 14.33 -42.55
C LEU A 94 -25.47 13.91 -44.03
N GLN A 95 -24.43 13.36 -44.68
CA GLN A 95 -24.52 12.83 -46.06
C GLN A 95 -24.55 11.30 -46.16
N SER A 96 -24.43 10.57 -45.05
CA SER A 96 -24.52 9.10 -45.07
C SER A 96 -25.49 8.56 -44.03
N ALA A 97 -26.68 9.12 -43.98
CA ALA A 97 -27.81 8.59 -43.22
C ALA A 97 -28.36 7.26 -43.80
N LYS A 98 -27.60 6.51 -44.62
CA LYS A 98 -28.15 5.37 -45.39
C LYS A 98 -27.37 4.05 -45.39
N LYS A 99 -26.24 3.90 -44.71
CA LYS A 99 -25.62 2.55 -44.57
C LYS A 99 -24.97 2.30 -43.20
N SER A 100 -25.62 1.41 -42.45
CA SER A 100 -25.02 0.38 -41.59
C SER A 100 -24.20 0.82 -40.37
N GLY A 101 -24.76 0.62 -39.16
CA GLY A 101 -24.09 -0.09 -38.05
C GLY A 101 -22.73 0.39 -37.53
N GLY A 102 -22.28 1.61 -37.81
CA GLY A 102 -21.01 2.13 -37.31
C GLY A 102 -21.14 2.71 -35.90
N SER A 103 -20.75 1.95 -34.88
CA SER A 103 -20.69 2.36 -33.47
C SER A 103 -19.99 3.72 -33.32
N LYS A 104 -20.74 4.71 -32.83
CA LYS A 104 -20.21 6.02 -32.44
C LYS A 104 -19.34 5.79 -31.21
N PHE A 105 -18.06 6.11 -31.30
CA PHE A 105 -17.14 6.09 -30.17
C PHE A 105 -17.53 7.27 -29.25
N THR A 106 -18.49 7.04 -28.36
CA THR A 106 -18.96 8.06 -27.41
C THR A 106 -17.92 8.27 -26.31
N ILE A 107 -17.71 9.52 -25.86
CA ILE A 107 -16.81 9.94 -24.77
C ILE A 107 -16.82 9.00 -23.55
N GLY A 108 -17.99 8.47 -23.17
CA GLY A 108 -18.11 7.51 -22.07
C GLY A 108 -17.39 6.19 -22.29
N LYS A 109 -17.32 5.68 -23.54
CA LYS A 109 -16.55 4.48 -23.88
C LYS A 109 -15.04 4.74 -23.82
N SER A 110 -14.60 5.95 -24.20
CA SER A 110 -13.19 6.36 -24.12
C SER A 110 -12.72 6.45 -22.67
N VAL A 111 -13.51 7.07 -21.79
CA VAL A 111 -13.19 7.16 -20.34
C VAL A 111 -13.16 5.77 -19.72
N TRP A 112 -14.12 4.91 -20.06
CA TRP A 112 -14.16 3.51 -19.59
C TRP A 112 -12.95 2.70 -20.06
N LEU A 113 -12.51 2.86 -21.32
CA LEU A 113 -11.29 2.24 -21.86
C LEU A 113 -10.04 2.64 -21.05
N LEU A 114 -9.90 3.93 -20.74
CA LEU A 114 -8.74 4.44 -20.02
C LEU A 114 -8.68 3.92 -18.59
N TRP A 115 -9.85 3.81 -17.95
CA TRP A 115 -9.98 3.22 -16.62
C TRP A 115 -9.66 1.72 -16.65
N ALA A 116 -10.13 0.98 -17.66
CA ALA A 116 -9.83 -0.44 -17.84
C ALA A 116 -8.33 -0.71 -18.02
N LEU A 117 -7.62 0.16 -18.75
CA LEU A 117 -6.17 0.08 -18.95
C LEU A 117 -5.37 0.26 -17.64
N VAL A 118 -5.77 1.19 -16.76
CA VAL A 118 -5.08 1.42 -15.47
C VAL A 118 -5.15 0.21 -14.55
N PHE A 119 -6.29 -0.49 -14.55
CA PHE A 119 -6.49 -1.68 -13.71
C PHE A 119 -6.08 -2.98 -14.41
N ASN A 120 -5.41 -2.87 -15.56
CA ASN A 120 -5.03 -4.00 -16.42
C ASN A 120 -6.20 -4.97 -16.68
N ASN A 121 -7.41 -4.43 -16.79
CA ASN A 121 -8.62 -5.19 -17.03
C ASN A 121 -8.89 -5.26 -18.53
N SER A 122 -8.86 -6.46 -19.09
CA SER A 122 -9.12 -6.71 -20.51
C SER A 122 -10.61 -6.57 -20.83
N VAL A 123 -11.10 -5.34 -20.89
CA VAL A 123 -12.46 -5.05 -21.35
C VAL A 123 -12.50 -5.11 -22.88
N PRO A 124 -13.46 -5.82 -23.49
CA PRO A 124 -13.68 -5.80 -24.93
C PRO A 124 -14.24 -4.44 -25.36
N VAL A 125 -13.36 -3.45 -25.51
CA VAL A 125 -13.71 -2.14 -26.07
C VAL A 125 -13.22 -2.09 -27.51
N GLU A 126 -14.07 -1.58 -28.40
CA GLU A 126 -13.75 -1.37 -29.81
C GLU A 126 -12.52 -0.45 -29.94
N ASN A 127 -11.45 -0.94 -30.59
CA ASN A 127 -10.23 -0.15 -30.79
C ASN A 127 -10.53 1.15 -31.56
N PRO A 128 -9.95 2.29 -31.13
CA PRO A 128 -10.16 3.54 -31.83
C PRO A 128 -9.62 3.47 -33.27
N ARG A 129 -10.42 3.96 -34.23
CA ARG A 129 -10.12 3.84 -35.67
C ARG A 129 -9.10 4.87 -36.17
N GLY A 130 -8.95 6.01 -35.49
CA GLY A 130 -8.03 7.08 -35.86
C GLY A 130 -6.57 6.81 -35.46
N THR A 131 -5.62 7.15 -36.32
CA THR A 131 -4.18 6.97 -36.09
C THR A 131 -3.69 7.70 -34.83
N THR A 132 -4.18 8.91 -34.58
CA THR A 132 -3.78 9.70 -33.40
C THR A 132 -4.28 9.10 -32.10
N SER A 133 -5.52 8.61 -32.07
CA SER A 133 -6.11 7.95 -30.90
C SER A 133 -5.37 6.65 -30.55
N LYS A 134 -4.85 5.92 -31.55
CA LYS A 134 -4.01 4.73 -31.32
C LYS A 134 -2.70 5.08 -30.63
N ILE A 135 -2.01 6.12 -31.09
CA ILE A 135 -0.74 6.57 -30.47
C ILE A 135 -0.98 6.96 -29.01
N MET A 136 -2.09 7.62 -28.71
CA MET A 136 -2.42 8.04 -27.34
C MET A 136 -2.74 6.87 -26.42
N VAL A 137 -3.51 5.89 -26.89
CA VAL A 137 -3.78 4.67 -26.12
C VAL A 137 -2.49 3.88 -25.89
N LEU A 138 -1.55 3.87 -26.84
CA LEU A 138 -0.25 3.23 -26.67
C LEU A 138 0.65 3.93 -25.64
N VAL A 139 0.70 5.27 -25.65
CA VAL A 139 1.43 6.04 -24.62
C VAL A 139 0.82 5.82 -23.24
N TRP A 140 -0.51 5.79 -23.15
CA TRP A 140 -1.22 5.48 -21.91
C TRP A 140 -0.98 4.04 -21.44
N ALA A 141 -0.96 3.08 -22.35
CA ALA A 141 -0.66 1.68 -22.05
C ALA A 141 0.78 1.50 -21.54
N PHE A 142 1.75 2.25 -22.07
CA PHE A 142 3.13 2.24 -21.56
C PHE A 142 3.25 2.84 -20.16
N PHE A 143 2.40 3.81 -19.82
CA PHE A 143 2.35 4.40 -18.48
C PHE A 143 1.62 3.51 -17.46
N ALA A 144 0.65 2.71 -17.91
CA ALA A 144 -0.16 1.84 -17.06
C ALA A 144 0.49 0.46 -16.77
N VAL A 145 1.48 0.05 -17.56
CA VAL A 145 2.33 -1.15 -17.34
C VAL A 145 3.49 -0.81 -16.43
#